data_AF-A0A7K4HR91-F1
#
_entry.id   AF-A0A7K4HR91-F1
#
_cell.length_a   1.000
_cell.length_b   1.000
_cell.length_c   1.000
_cell.angle_alpha   90.00
_cell.angle_beta   90.00
_cell.angle_gamma   90.00
#
_symmetry.space_group_name_H-M   'P 1'
#
loop_
_entity.id
_entity.type
_entity.pdbx_description
1 polymer ?
#
loop_
_entity_poly.entity_id
_entity_poly.type
_entity_poly.pdbx_seq_one_letter_code
_entity_poly.pdbx_strand_id
1 'polypeptide(L)'
;MKRVTILLVLAVLAVTALAAGCTGTSPDTTPAPTTGPQTTTAPAATTAAPISLVPEPTDAMPADYTVSATAQKDPIYKTITVTFNGGKGQENVRQLTATVTRSDGTTETKSLTKPSGASLSRGQTIEFTGTAAQDRVQVWVTMDRPLGPNSATEFKIYDVVLPPK
;
A
#
# COMPACT_ATOMS: atom_id res chain seq x y z
N MET A 1 6.23 33.04 47.28
CA MET A 1 6.06 32.32 46.00
C MET A 1 5.13 31.10 46.07
N LYS A 2 4.98 30.39 47.20
CA LYS A 2 4.02 29.25 47.31
C LYS A 2 2.54 29.62 47.12
N ARG A 3 2.12 30.82 47.55
CA ARG A 3 0.71 31.28 47.43
C ARG A 3 0.29 31.62 45.99
N VAL A 4 1.24 31.98 45.13
CA VAL A 4 0.99 32.28 43.70
C VAL A 4 0.84 30.98 42.90
N THR A 5 1.62 29.94 43.22
CA THR A 5 1.50 28.62 42.61
C THR A 5 0.18 27.93 42.93
N ILE A 6 -0.34 28.09 44.17
CA ILE A 6 -1.63 27.51 44.57
C ILE A 6 -2.81 28.16 43.84
N LEU A 7 -2.77 29.48 43.61
CA LEU A 7 -3.80 30.19 42.86
C LEU A 7 -3.81 29.80 41.37
N LEU A 8 -2.64 29.51 40.80
CA LEU A 8 -2.52 29.12 39.38
C LEU A 8 -3.02 27.69 39.11
N VAL A 9 -2.82 26.77 40.06
CA VAL A 9 -3.34 25.40 39.95
C VAL A 9 -4.86 25.34 40.10
N LEU A 10 -5.43 26.17 40.99
CA LEU A 10 -6.89 26.28 41.16
C LEU A 10 -7.59 26.88 39.92
N ALA A 11 -6.93 27.82 39.22
CA ALA A 11 -7.46 28.43 38.00
C ALA A 11 -7.50 27.44 36.82
N VAL A 12 -6.53 26.52 36.72
CA VAL A 12 -6.48 25.51 35.65
C VAL A 12 -7.51 24.39 35.88
N LEU A 13 -7.79 24.04 37.14
CA LEU A 13 -8.79 23.01 37.48
C LEU A 13 -10.24 23.47 37.23
N ALA A 14 -10.49 24.79 37.24
CA ALA A 14 -11.83 25.35 37.01
C ALA A 14 -12.25 25.34 35.52
N VAL A 15 -11.31 25.15 34.59
CA VAL A 15 -11.58 25.23 33.14
C VAL A 15 -11.99 23.86 32.55
N THR A 16 -11.70 22.74 33.19
CA THR A 16 -11.97 21.39 32.65
C THR A 16 -13.36 20.84 32.94
N ALA A 17 -14.24 21.59 33.61
CA ALA A 17 -15.52 21.09 34.13
C ALA A 17 -16.77 21.41 33.27
N LEU A 18 -16.66 21.91 32.03
CA LEU A 18 -17.81 22.45 31.28
C LEU A 18 -18.11 21.83 29.89
N ALA A 19 -17.83 20.55 29.66
CA ALA A 19 -18.33 19.88 28.45
C ALA A 19 -18.87 18.46 28.70
N ALA A 20 -19.77 18.35 29.68
CA ALA A 20 -20.75 17.25 29.73
C ALA A 20 -22.13 17.83 29.35
N GLY A 21 -22.43 17.86 28.06
CA GLY A 21 -23.74 18.24 27.52
C GLY A 21 -24.53 17.00 27.14
N CYS A 22 -25.21 16.39 28.12
CA CYS A 22 -26.40 15.58 27.86
C CYS A 22 -27.63 16.48 28.05
N THR A 23 -28.56 16.50 27.11
CA THR A 23 -30.02 16.39 27.39
C THR A 23 -30.86 16.44 26.11
N GLY A 24 -31.84 15.54 26.08
CA GLY A 24 -33.04 15.58 25.25
C GLY A 24 -33.26 14.28 24.47
N THR A 25 -34.36 13.53 24.57
CA THR A 25 -35.64 13.67 25.29
C THR A 25 -36.30 12.27 25.34
N SER A 26 -37.19 12.08 26.31
CA SER A 26 -37.98 10.91 26.75
C SER A 26 -38.48 9.86 25.73
N PRO A 27 -38.82 8.63 26.20
CA PRO A 27 -39.51 7.62 25.40
C PRO A 27 -41.01 7.92 25.32
N ASP A 28 -41.55 7.89 24.10
CA ASP A 28 -42.99 7.88 23.86
C ASP A 28 -43.38 6.50 23.31
N THR A 29 -44.30 5.83 24.01
CA THR A 29 -44.89 4.55 23.61
C THR A 29 -46.13 4.81 22.78
N THR A 30 -46.18 4.36 21.51
CA THR A 30 -47.41 4.21 20.67
C THR A 30 -47.08 3.35 19.41
N PRO A 31 -48.02 2.54 18.86
CA PRO A 31 -47.75 1.19 18.38
C PRO A 31 -47.35 1.06 16.90
N ALA A 32 -46.84 -0.14 16.58
CA ALA A 32 -46.31 -0.57 15.29
C ALA A 32 -47.23 -0.35 14.07
N PRO A 33 -46.65 0.07 12.92
CA PRO A 33 -47.17 -0.24 11.61
C PRO A 33 -46.32 -1.32 10.93
N THR A 34 -46.98 -2.41 10.54
CA THR A 34 -46.44 -3.46 9.68
C THR A 34 -46.22 -2.93 8.27
N THR A 35 -45.00 -2.95 7.71
CA THR A 35 -44.83 -2.89 6.25
C THR A 35 -43.47 -3.44 5.79
N GLY A 36 -43.51 -4.50 4.96
CA GLY A 36 -42.53 -4.81 3.92
C GLY A 36 -41.37 -5.76 4.30
N PRO A 37 -41.10 -6.82 3.50
CA PRO A 37 -39.85 -7.56 3.59
C PRO A 37 -38.68 -6.60 3.31
N GLN A 38 -37.76 -6.45 4.28
CA GLN A 38 -36.45 -5.84 4.00
C GLN A 38 -35.73 -6.72 2.99
N THR A 39 -35.60 -6.23 1.77
CA THR A 39 -34.67 -6.81 0.80
C THR A 39 -33.28 -6.38 1.25
N THR A 40 -32.56 -7.28 1.93
CA THR A 40 -31.13 -7.14 2.15
C THR A 40 -30.46 -7.05 0.79
N THR A 41 -30.05 -5.85 0.37
CA THR A 41 -29.22 -5.68 -0.83
C THR A 41 -27.92 -6.43 -0.58
N ALA A 42 -27.76 -7.57 -1.23
CA ALA A 42 -26.51 -8.33 -1.21
C ALA A 42 -25.35 -7.40 -1.66
N PRO A 43 -24.16 -7.49 -1.06
CA PRO A 43 -22.99 -6.76 -1.54
C PRO A 43 -22.82 -7.02 -3.04
N ALA A 44 -22.66 -5.95 -3.82
CA ALA A 44 -22.34 -6.09 -5.24
C ALA A 44 -21.08 -6.95 -5.36
N ALA A 45 -21.18 -8.08 -6.04
CA ALA A 45 -20.03 -8.93 -6.31
C ALA A 45 -19.05 -8.14 -7.18
N THR A 46 -17.95 -7.66 -6.58
CA THR A 46 -16.81 -7.12 -7.34
C THR A 46 -16.25 -8.26 -8.18
N THR A 47 -16.53 -8.26 -9.48
CA THR A 47 -15.91 -9.20 -10.42
C THR A 47 -14.40 -9.00 -10.35
N ALA A 48 -13.65 -10.03 -9.93
CA ALA A 48 -12.20 -10.00 -9.94
C ALA A 48 -11.73 -9.72 -11.38
N ALA A 49 -10.79 -8.78 -11.55
CA ALA A 49 -10.22 -8.47 -12.85
C ALA A 49 -9.66 -9.75 -13.50
N PRO A 50 -9.74 -9.90 -14.84
CA PRO A 50 -9.20 -11.07 -15.52
C PRO A 50 -7.69 -11.19 -15.26
N ILE A 51 -7.24 -12.41 -15.01
CA ILE A 51 -5.83 -12.74 -14.75
C ILE A 51 -5.05 -12.47 -16.05
N SER A 52 -4.08 -11.55 -16.01
CA SER A 52 -3.22 -11.26 -17.16
C SER A 52 -1.77 -11.65 -16.89
N LEU A 53 -1.31 -12.69 -17.58
CA LEU A 53 0.09 -13.12 -17.62
C LEU A 53 0.83 -12.56 -18.83
N VAL A 54 0.36 -11.46 -19.44
CA VAL A 54 1.03 -10.84 -20.58
C VAL A 54 1.82 -9.62 -20.08
N PRO A 55 3.16 -9.57 -20.28
CA PRO A 55 3.94 -8.39 -19.95
C PRO A 55 3.46 -7.17 -20.71
N GLU A 56 3.49 -6.03 -20.05
CA GLU A 56 3.18 -4.74 -20.64
C GLU A 56 4.45 -3.88 -20.72
N PRO A 57 4.48 -2.85 -21.59
CA PRO A 57 5.63 -1.96 -21.68
C PRO A 57 5.99 -1.32 -20.33
N THR A 58 7.28 -1.23 -20.03
CA THR A 58 7.83 -0.50 -18.88
C THR A 58 7.94 1.00 -19.19
N ASP A 59 7.96 1.83 -18.15
CA ASP A 59 8.10 3.27 -18.30
C ASP A 59 9.56 3.68 -18.55
N ALA A 60 9.73 4.73 -19.35
CA ALA A 60 11.03 5.35 -19.56
C ALA A 60 11.33 6.36 -18.43
N MET A 61 12.27 6.02 -17.57
CA MET A 61 12.74 6.92 -16.51
C MET A 61 13.73 7.95 -17.05
N PRO A 62 13.78 9.18 -16.51
CA PRO A 62 14.81 10.14 -16.89
C PRO A 62 16.21 9.61 -16.53
N ALA A 63 17.21 9.91 -17.37
CA ALA A 63 18.52 9.26 -17.35
C ALA A 63 19.24 9.31 -15.97
N ASP A 64 19.13 10.42 -15.25
CA ASP A 64 19.77 10.62 -13.94
C ASP A 64 19.06 9.90 -12.79
N TYR A 65 17.84 9.41 -13.01
CA TYR A 65 16.99 8.76 -12.00
C TYR A 65 16.73 7.29 -12.30
N THR A 66 17.47 6.71 -13.23
CA THR A 66 17.34 5.31 -13.62
C THR A 66 17.66 4.39 -12.43
N VAL A 67 16.79 3.41 -12.25
CA VAL A 67 16.95 2.30 -11.29
C VAL A 67 16.46 1.01 -11.93
N SER A 68 16.86 -0.12 -11.38
CA SER A 68 16.53 -1.43 -11.93
C SER A 68 16.18 -2.44 -10.84
N ALA A 69 15.42 -3.46 -11.25
CA ALA A 69 15.08 -4.61 -10.43
C ALA A 69 15.12 -5.87 -11.31
N THR A 70 15.21 -7.03 -10.68
CA THR A 70 15.18 -8.33 -11.34
C THR A 70 14.37 -9.30 -10.51
N ALA A 71 13.73 -10.27 -11.15
CA ALA A 71 13.05 -11.35 -10.45
C ALA A 71 13.61 -12.71 -10.87
N GLN A 72 13.68 -13.64 -9.93
CA GLN A 72 14.06 -15.02 -10.17
C GLN A 72 13.09 -15.96 -9.47
N LYS A 73 12.77 -17.08 -10.10
CA LYS A 73 11.96 -18.17 -9.51
C LYS A 73 12.86 -19.35 -9.18
N ASP A 74 12.83 -19.78 -7.93
CA ASP A 74 13.51 -20.98 -7.47
C ASP A 74 12.82 -22.25 -8.02
N PRO A 75 13.55 -23.19 -8.63
CA PRO A 75 12.95 -24.39 -9.21
C PRO A 75 12.52 -25.46 -8.22
N ILE A 76 12.93 -25.39 -6.96
CA ILE A 76 12.58 -26.40 -5.95
C ILE A 76 11.38 -25.90 -5.15
N TYR A 77 11.51 -24.73 -4.53
CA TYR A 77 10.52 -24.15 -3.63
C TYR A 77 9.53 -23.22 -4.32
N LYS A 78 9.73 -22.93 -5.61
CA LYS A 78 8.92 -21.99 -6.41
C LYS A 78 8.89 -20.56 -5.83
N THR A 79 9.77 -20.24 -4.90
CA THR A 79 9.91 -18.90 -4.34
C THR A 79 10.33 -17.93 -5.43
N ILE A 80 9.60 -16.84 -5.55
CA ILE A 80 9.95 -15.73 -6.44
C ILE A 80 10.63 -14.66 -5.59
N THR A 81 11.90 -14.40 -5.90
CA THR A 81 12.69 -13.36 -5.25
C THR A 81 12.83 -12.19 -6.21
N VAL A 82 12.28 -11.05 -5.82
CA VAL A 82 12.47 -9.76 -6.51
C VAL A 82 13.58 -9.00 -5.82
N THR A 83 14.63 -8.67 -6.55
CA THR A 83 15.82 -7.98 -6.04
C THR A 83 15.89 -6.58 -6.59
N PHE A 84 16.06 -5.59 -5.70
CA PHE A 84 16.38 -4.23 -6.07
C PHE A 84 17.84 -4.11 -6.46
N ASN A 85 18.13 -3.75 -7.71
CA ASN A 85 19.51 -3.66 -8.22
C ASN A 85 20.14 -2.28 -8.03
N GLY A 86 19.36 -1.29 -7.58
CA GLY A 86 19.82 0.09 -7.44
C GLY A 86 19.90 0.82 -8.78
N GLY A 87 20.65 1.92 -8.78
CA GLY A 87 20.88 2.76 -9.96
C GLY A 87 21.21 4.20 -9.58
N LYS A 88 21.34 5.07 -10.58
CA LYS A 88 21.65 6.50 -10.37
C LYS A 88 20.59 7.21 -9.54
N GLY A 89 19.32 6.82 -9.72
CA GLY A 89 18.18 7.40 -9.01
C GLY A 89 17.92 6.83 -7.62
N GLN A 90 18.70 5.86 -7.14
CA GLN A 90 18.41 5.09 -5.93
C GLN A 90 18.12 5.96 -4.70
N GLU A 91 18.87 7.06 -4.52
CA GLU A 91 18.69 7.97 -3.39
C GLU A 91 17.32 8.67 -3.36
N ASN A 92 16.65 8.74 -4.52
CA ASN A 92 15.34 9.37 -4.67
C ASN A 92 14.20 8.34 -4.63
N VAL A 93 14.49 7.04 -4.48
CA VAL A 93 13.44 6.00 -4.43
C VAL A 93 12.80 5.99 -3.04
N ARG A 94 11.52 6.32 -2.98
CA ARG A 94 10.69 6.23 -1.77
C ARG A 94 10.27 4.81 -1.47
N GLN A 95 9.90 4.08 -2.51
CA GLN A 95 9.30 2.75 -2.38
C GLN A 95 9.56 1.93 -3.64
N LEU A 96 9.85 0.65 -3.44
CA LEU A 96 9.78 -0.37 -4.47
C LEU A 96 8.55 -1.24 -4.20
N THR A 97 7.63 -1.34 -5.14
CA THR A 97 6.44 -2.20 -5.04
C THR A 97 6.57 -3.32 -6.06
N ALA A 98 6.44 -4.56 -5.63
CA ALA A 98 6.40 -5.71 -6.51
C ALA A 98 5.02 -6.38 -6.43
N THR A 99 4.47 -6.73 -7.59
CA THR A 99 3.22 -7.46 -7.72
C THR A 99 3.48 -8.73 -8.49
N VAL A 100 3.11 -9.87 -7.90
CA VAL A 100 3.17 -11.18 -8.54
C VAL A 100 1.76 -11.64 -8.84
N THR A 101 1.48 -11.84 -10.13
CA THR A 101 0.25 -12.49 -10.60
C THR A 101 0.58 -13.93 -10.92
N ARG A 102 -0.02 -14.84 -10.14
CA ARG A 102 0.18 -16.27 -10.28
C ARG A 102 -0.68 -16.87 -11.38
N SER A 103 -0.25 -18.01 -11.91
CA SER A 103 -1.08 -18.81 -12.84
C SER A 103 -2.41 -19.27 -12.26
N ASP A 104 -2.50 -19.45 -10.94
CA ASP A 104 -3.73 -19.83 -10.23
C ASP A 104 -4.73 -18.67 -10.08
N GLY A 105 -4.37 -17.48 -10.54
CA GLY A 105 -5.19 -16.27 -10.47
C GLY A 105 -5.01 -15.44 -9.22
N THR A 106 -4.20 -15.88 -8.27
CA THR A 106 -3.87 -15.10 -7.09
C THR A 106 -2.91 -13.98 -7.46
N THR A 107 -3.21 -12.78 -6.98
CA THR A 107 -2.30 -11.64 -7.08
C THR A 107 -1.83 -11.26 -5.68
N GLU A 108 -0.53 -11.12 -5.51
CA GLU A 108 0.08 -10.68 -4.26
C GLU A 108 0.97 -9.46 -4.51
N THR A 109 0.84 -8.44 -3.67
CA THR A 109 1.62 -7.20 -3.75
C THR A 109 2.37 -6.99 -2.44
N LYS A 110 3.66 -6.68 -2.53
CA LYS A 110 4.53 -6.36 -1.40
C LYS A 110 5.44 -5.18 -1.76
N SER A 111 5.97 -4.50 -0.76
CA SER A 111 6.80 -3.32 -0.97
C SER A 111 8.00 -3.23 -0.02
N LEU A 112 9.09 -2.64 -0.51
CA LEU A 112 10.19 -2.13 0.29
C LEU A 112 10.07 -0.61 0.37
N THR A 113 9.91 -0.09 1.58
CA THR A 113 9.84 1.35 1.84
C THR A 113 11.19 1.87 2.30
N LYS A 114 11.55 3.06 1.82
CA LYS A 114 12.75 3.78 2.24
C LYS A 114 12.74 3.98 3.76
N PRO A 115 13.77 3.51 4.49
CA PRO A 115 13.88 3.76 5.93
C PRO A 115 14.14 5.25 6.20
N SER A 116 13.71 5.75 7.36
CA SER A 116 13.91 7.15 7.74
C SER A 116 15.40 7.51 7.74
N GLY A 117 15.77 8.55 6.98
CA GLY A 117 17.14 9.07 6.91
C GLY A 117 18.13 8.23 6.09
N ALA A 118 17.68 7.19 5.39
CA ALA A 118 18.53 6.36 4.54
C ALA A 118 17.79 6.00 3.24
N SER A 119 18.52 5.47 2.25
CA SER A 119 17.96 5.06 0.95
C SER A 119 17.73 3.55 0.91
N LEU A 120 16.87 3.09 -0.01
CA LEU A 120 16.80 1.65 -0.30
C LEU A 120 18.17 1.18 -0.77
N SER A 121 18.66 0.07 -0.21
CA SER A 121 19.97 -0.48 -0.53
C SER A 121 19.86 -1.47 -1.67
N ARG A 122 20.82 -1.41 -2.60
CA ARG A 122 21.01 -2.46 -3.60
C ARG A 122 21.11 -3.83 -2.92
N GLY A 123 20.44 -4.82 -3.49
CA GLY A 123 20.41 -6.19 -3.00
C GLY A 123 19.28 -6.49 -2.03
N GLN A 124 18.48 -5.49 -1.61
CA GLN A 124 17.26 -5.76 -0.85
C GLN A 124 16.28 -6.57 -1.69
N THR A 125 15.61 -7.53 -1.05
CA THR A 125 14.73 -8.49 -1.72
C THR A 125 13.32 -8.46 -1.17
N ILE A 126 12.37 -8.84 -2.02
CA ILE A 126 10.99 -9.15 -1.67
C ILE A 126 10.73 -10.58 -2.13
N GLU A 127 10.22 -11.42 -1.23
CA GLU A 127 9.90 -12.81 -1.55
C GLU A 127 8.40 -13.04 -1.67
N PHE A 128 8.03 -13.85 -2.65
CA PHE A 128 6.68 -14.32 -2.89
C PHE A 128 6.68 -15.83 -3.05
N THR A 129 5.59 -16.47 -2.65
CA THR A 129 5.34 -17.85 -3.07
C THR A 129 4.92 -17.83 -4.55
N GLY A 130 5.56 -18.62 -5.41
CA GLY A 130 5.15 -18.78 -6.81
C GLY A 130 4.36 -20.06 -7.06
N THR A 131 4.07 -20.32 -8.33
CA THR A 131 3.47 -21.58 -8.82
C THR A 131 4.45 -22.39 -9.65
N ALA A 132 4.11 -23.66 -9.89
CA ALA A 132 4.86 -24.53 -10.81
C ALA A 132 4.72 -24.11 -12.29
N ALA A 133 3.70 -23.31 -12.62
CA ALA A 133 3.49 -22.79 -13.96
C ALA A 133 4.13 -21.40 -14.11
N GLN A 134 3.65 -20.61 -15.09
CA GLN A 134 4.14 -19.27 -15.32
C GLN A 134 3.56 -18.28 -14.30
N ASP A 135 4.38 -17.35 -13.81
CA ASP A 135 3.91 -16.24 -12.98
C ASP A 135 4.44 -14.93 -13.55
N ARG A 136 3.62 -13.89 -13.57
CA ARG A 136 4.02 -12.55 -14.02
C ARG A 136 4.49 -11.74 -12.82
N VAL A 137 5.61 -11.06 -12.97
CA VAL A 137 6.17 -10.15 -11.96
C VAL A 137 6.22 -8.76 -12.53
N GLN A 138 5.58 -7.82 -11.84
CA GLN A 138 5.61 -6.40 -12.12
C GLN A 138 6.33 -5.70 -10.98
N VAL A 139 7.22 -4.76 -11.30
CA VAL A 139 7.91 -3.93 -10.31
C VAL A 139 7.75 -2.47 -10.65
N TRP A 140 7.25 -1.75 -9.66
CA TRP A 140 7.01 -0.32 -9.68
C TRP A 140 7.95 0.36 -8.70
N VAL A 141 8.42 1.54 -9.08
CA VAL A 141 9.20 2.41 -8.23
C VAL A 141 8.42 3.70 -8.02
N THR A 142 8.25 4.07 -6.76
CA THR A 142 7.78 5.40 -6.39
C THR A 142 8.94 6.25 -5.92
N MET A 143 9.04 7.46 -6.49
CA MET A 143 10.05 8.46 -6.19
C MET A 143 9.60 9.40 -5.08
N ASP A 144 10.57 9.96 -4.37
CA ASP A 144 10.37 10.99 -3.34
C ASP A 144 9.89 12.33 -3.93
N ARG A 145 10.08 12.52 -5.24
CA ARG A 145 9.68 13.74 -5.95
C ARG A 145 9.18 13.45 -7.37
N PRO A 146 8.38 14.35 -7.95
CA PRO A 146 7.96 14.27 -9.34
C PRO A 146 9.16 14.35 -10.29
N LEU A 147 9.16 13.51 -11.33
CA LEU A 147 10.21 13.44 -12.35
C LEU A 147 9.64 13.56 -13.76
N GLY A 148 10.47 14.04 -14.68
CA GLY A 148 10.16 14.13 -16.10
C GLY A 148 9.11 15.20 -16.44
N PRO A 149 8.75 15.33 -17.72
CA PRO A 149 7.83 16.37 -18.20
C PRO A 149 6.42 16.23 -17.63
N ASN A 150 6.00 15.00 -17.32
CA ASN A 150 4.67 14.71 -16.80
C ASN A 150 4.57 14.79 -15.27
N SER A 151 5.66 15.17 -14.58
CA SER A 151 5.70 15.19 -13.11
C SER A 151 5.27 13.86 -12.48
N ALA A 152 5.64 12.74 -13.11
CA ALA A 152 5.30 11.42 -12.64
C ALA A 152 6.17 11.06 -11.44
N THR A 153 5.56 10.48 -10.40
CA THR A 153 6.28 9.97 -9.22
C THR A 153 6.42 8.46 -9.24
N GLU A 154 5.66 7.77 -10.08
CA GLU A 154 5.60 6.31 -10.13
C GLU A 154 5.95 5.82 -11.53
N PHE A 155 6.78 4.78 -11.59
CA PHE A 155 7.31 4.23 -12.84
C PHE A 155 7.35 2.70 -12.74
N LYS A 156 6.81 2.01 -13.74
CA LYS A 156 7.00 0.57 -13.91
C LYS A 156 8.35 0.31 -14.54
N ILE A 157 9.25 -0.30 -13.78
CA ILE A 157 10.65 -0.52 -14.20
C ILE A 157 10.93 -1.95 -14.64
N TYR A 158 10.02 -2.88 -14.34
CA TYR A 158 10.19 -4.29 -14.64
C TYR A 158 8.83 -4.95 -14.82
N ASP A 159 8.69 -5.75 -15.87
CA ASP A 159 7.47 -6.48 -16.16
C ASP A 159 7.84 -7.71 -16.99
N VAL A 160 7.79 -8.89 -16.38
CA VAL A 160 8.20 -10.15 -17.05
C VAL A 160 7.31 -11.30 -16.63
N VAL A 161 7.26 -12.33 -17.46
CA VAL A 161 6.72 -13.64 -17.09
C VAL A 161 7.88 -14.56 -16.78
N LEU A 162 7.89 -15.09 -15.56
CA LEU A 162 8.84 -16.12 -15.17
C LEU A 162 8.38 -17.46 -15.74
N PRO A 163 9.29 -18.23 -16.36
CA PRO A 163 8.95 -19.52 -16.95
C PRO A 163 8.49 -20.52 -15.88
N PRO A 164 7.82 -21.61 -16.28
CA PRO A 164 7.57 -22.72 -15.38
C PRO A 164 8.91 -23.28 -14.88
N LYS A 165 8.98 -23.60 -13.60
CA LYS A 165 10.16 -24.13 -12.93
C LYS A 165 9.73 -25.22 -11.97
#